data_AF-A0A9R1MGA0-F1
#
_entry.id   AF-A0A9R1MGA0-F1
#
_cell.length_a   1.000
_cell.length_b   1.000
_cell.length_c   1.000
_cell.angle_alpha   90.00
_cell.angle_beta   90.00
_cell.angle_gamma   90.00
#
_symmetry.space_group_name_H-M   'P 1'
#
loop_
_entity.id
_entity.type
_entity.pdbx_description
1 polymer ?
#
loop_
_entity_poly.entity_id
_entity_poly.type
_entity_poly.pdbx_seq_one_letter_code
_entity_poly.pdbx_strand_id
1 'polypeptide(L)'
;MPSSPKVFSSSAAAASRRSSLRRLLSSPAVSAACLLFGLAGFLAAAVSLSRAPAEAPRGRCPDSSHPLSVSVAWDRRPGDAAGGATDLPAGLATGSRGRHKVMAFVGIFTGFGSVGRRRALRRTWLPSDRQGLLRLEEATGLAFRFVIGKSNDKSKMAALEREVEEYDDFVLLDLEEEYSRLPYKTLAFFKAAYALFDSDFYVKADDDIYLRPDRLSLLLAKERTHTQTYIGCMKKGPVFTDPKLKWYEPQSFLLGSEYFLHAYGPIYALSADVVASLVALRNNSFRMFNNEDVTIGSWMLAMNVNHENTHALCEPECTASSIAVWDIPKCSGLCHPEVKMLELHQRKECTGGPTEAAETDDE
;
A
#
# COMPACT_ATOMS: atom_id res chain seq x y z
N MET A 1 -36.75 -50.39 -63.20
CA MET A 1 -35.63 -51.01 -63.95
C MET A 1 -34.88 -49.92 -64.70
N PRO A 2 -33.58 -50.06 -65.00
CA PRO A 2 -32.57 -51.04 -64.55
C PRO A 2 -31.41 -50.32 -63.78
N SER A 3 -30.33 -50.89 -63.24
CA SER A 3 -29.60 -52.18 -63.38
C SER A 3 -28.64 -52.36 -62.17
N SER A 4 -28.37 -53.63 -61.82
CA SER A 4 -27.48 -54.18 -60.78
C SER A 4 -25.95 -53.88 -60.95
N PRO A 5 -25.02 -54.60 -60.28
CA PRO A 5 -24.46 -54.32 -58.94
C PRO A 5 -22.92 -54.11 -58.96
N LYS A 6 -22.30 -53.71 -57.83
CA LYS A 6 -20.84 -53.87 -57.62
C LYS A 6 -20.54 -54.43 -56.23
N VAL A 7 -19.93 -55.62 -56.23
CA VAL A 7 -19.19 -56.23 -55.12
C VAL A 7 -17.88 -55.49 -54.93
N PHE A 8 -17.42 -55.25 -53.70
CA PHE A 8 -15.99 -55.20 -53.36
C PHE A 8 -15.72 -55.65 -51.92
N SER A 9 -14.62 -56.40 -51.79
CA SER A 9 -14.10 -57.17 -50.66
C SER A 9 -13.47 -56.35 -49.52
N SER A 10 -13.48 -56.92 -48.31
CA SER A 10 -12.75 -56.42 -47.13
C SER A 10 -11.22 -56.60 -47.25
N SER A 11 -10.45 -55.53 -47.02
CA SER A 11 -8.98 -55.53 -47.04
C SER A 11 -8.37 -55.87 -45.67
N ALA A 12 -7.45 -56.84 -45.68
CA ALA A 12 -6.71 -57.41 -44.55
C ALA A 12 -5.51 -56.55 -44.07
N ALA A 13 -5.68 -55.23 -43.92
CA ALA A 13 -4.55 -54.33 -43.61
C ALA A 13 -4.33 -54.03 -42.11
N ALA A 14 -5.28 -54.36 -41.22
CA ALA A 14 -5.22 -53.92 -39.82
C ALA A 14 -4.38 -54.83 -38.88
N ALA A 15 -4.12 -56.08 -39.25
CA ALA A 15 -3.46 -57.04 -38.36
C ALA A 15 -1.92 -56.93 -38.32
N SER A 16 -1.29 -56.31 -39.33
CA SER A 16 0.18 -56.29 -39.49
C SER A 16 0.90 -55.27 -38.58
N ARG A 17 0.28 -54.12 -38.26
CA ARG A 17 0.97 -53.04 -37.52
C ARG A 17 1.14 -53.29 -36.02
N ARG A 18 0.34 -54.18 -35.41
CA ARG A 18 0.45 -54.50 -33.97
C ARG A 18 1.56 -55.49 -33.64
N SER A 19 2.02 -56.29 -34.62
CA SER A 19 3.05 -57.31 -34.39
C SER A 19 4.48 -56.76 -34.47
N SER A 20 4.72 -55.68 -35.22
CA SER A 20 6.06 -55.08 -35.34
C SER A 20 6.46 -54.27 -34.10
N LEU A 21 5.52 -53.56 -33.46
CA LEU A 21 5.78 -52.80 -32.23
C LEU A 21 6.14 -53.71 -31.04
N ARG A 22 5.54 -54.91 -30.93
CA ARG A 22 5.86 -55.87 -29.87
C ARG A 22 7.26 -56.47 -30.01
N ARG A 23 7.83 -56.57 -31.22
CA ARG A 23 9.21 -57.08 -31.43
C ARG A 23 10.31 -56.07 -31.13
N LEU A 24 10.03 -54.76 -31.23
CA LEU A 24 10.99 -53.71 -30.86
C LEU A 24 11.15 -53.58 -29.35
N LEU A 25 10.09 -53.79 -28.57
CA LEU A 25 10.11 -53.73 -27.11
C LEU A 25 10.72 -54.97 -26.44
N SER A 26 10.90 -56.08 -27.17
CA SER A 26 11.47 -57.34 -26.66
C SER A 26 12.93 -57.57 -27.05
N SER A 27 13.61 -56.55 -27.61
CA SER A 27 15.03 -56.68 -27.95
C SER A 27 15.91 -56.51 -26.70
N PRO A 28 16.89 -57.40 -26.46
CA PRO A 28 17.81 -57.28 -25.33
C PRO A 28 18.56 -55.95 -25.30
N ALA A 29 18.71 -55.28 -26.46
CA ALA A 29 19.29 -53.94 -26.55
C ALA A 29 18.45 -52.86 -25.86
N VAL A 30 17.11 -52.95 -25.94
CA VAL A 30 16.21 -51.98 -25.29
C VAL A 30 16.17 -52.18 -23.78
N SER A 31 16.18 -53.44 -23.33
CA SER A 31 16.29 -53.76 -21.90
C SER A 31 17.64 -53.33 -21.30
N ALA A 32 18.74 -53.50 -22.05
CA ALA A 32 20.06 -53.02 -21.63
C ALA A 32 20.11 -51.48 -21.55
N ALA A 33 19.50 -50.78 -22.51
CA ALA A 33 19.40 -49.32 -22.46
C ALA A 33 18.59 -48.84 -21.24
N CYS A 34 17.44 -49.45 -20.95
CA CYS A 34 16.64 -49.12 -19.77
C CYS A 34 17.38 -49.38 -18.46
N LEU A 35 18.15 -50.48 -18.37
CA LEU A 35 19.00 -50.78 -17.21
C LEU A 35 20.11 -49.74 -17.02
N LEU A 36 20.76 -49.29 -18.10
CA LEU A 36 21.79 -48.25 -18.04
C LEU A 36 21.22 -46.91 -17.60
N PHE A 37 20.05 -46.50 -18.10
CA PHE A 37 19.36 -45.29 -17.64
C PHE A 37 18.93 -45.40 -16.17
N GLY A 38 18.44 -46.57 -15.74
CA GLY A 38 18.09 -46.84 -14.34
C GLY A 38 19.30 -46.76 -13.40
N LEU A 39 20.43 -47.36 -13.79
CA LEU A 39 21.70 -47.31 -13.04
C LEU A 39 22.28 -45.90 -12.97
N ALA A 40 22.21 -45.14 -14.07
CA ALA A 40 22.64 -43.73 -14.08
C ALA A 40 21.77 -42.87 -13.16
N GLY A 41 20.45 -43.09 -13.14
CA GLY A 41 19.53 -42.42 -12.22
C GLY A 41 19.80 -42.76 -10.75
N PHE A 42 20.06 -44.03 -10.45
CA PHE A 42 20.41 -44.48 -9.10
C PHE A 42 21.75 -43.92 -8.61
N LEU A 43 22.76 -43.88 -9.49
CA LEU A 43 24.05 -43.27 -9.19
C LEU A 43 23.92 -41.76 -8.94
N ALA A 44 23.13 -41.06 -9.75
CA ALA A 44 22.85 -39.63 -9.53
C ALA A 44 22.13 -39.38 -8.19
N ALA A 45 21.14 -40.21 -7.83
CA ALA A 45 20.46 -40.12 -6.55
C ALA A 45 21.39 -40.44 -5.37
N ALA A 46 22.24 -41.46 -5.49
CA ALA A 46 23.22 -41.83 -4.47
C ALA A 46 24.27 -40.72 -4.26
N VAL A 47 24.71 -40.04 -5.32
CA VAL A 47 25.62 -38.88 -5.24
C VAL A 47 24.93 -37.67 -4.59
N SER A 48 23.64 -37.46 -4.85
CA SER A 48 22.84 -36.41 -4.19
C SER A 48 22.62 -36.70 -2.70
N LEU A 49 22.46 -37.98 -2.31
CA LEU A 49 22.25 -38.40 -0.92
C LEU A 49 23.53 -38.50 -0.10
N SER A 50 24.69 -38.68 -0.75
CA SER A 50 26.01 -38.72 -0.08
C SER A 50 26.66 -37.34 0.07
N ARG A 51 26.09 -36.30 -0.56
CA ARG A 51 26.34 -34.91 -0.16
C ARG A 51 25.50 -34.62 1.09
N ALA A 52 26.14 -34.62 2.24
CA ALA A 52 25.59 -34.04 3.46
C ALA A 52 24.97 -32.67 3.15
N PRO A 53 23.83 -32.29 3.74
CA PRO A 53 23.27 -30.98 3.53
C PRO A 53 24.30 -29.98 4.07
N ALA A 54 25.02 -29.33 3.16
CA ALA A 54 25.61 -28.04 3.48
C ALA A 54 24.47 -27.22 4.05
N GLU A 55 24.67 -26.69 5.26
CA GLU A 55 23.74 -25.80 5.93
C GLU A 55 23.07 -24.92 4.87
N ALA A 56 21.75 -25.07 4.74
CA ALA A 56 20.96 -24.09 4.00
C ALA A 56 21.44 -22.72 4.48
N PRO A 57 21.78 -21.78 3.58
CA PRO A 57 22.14 -20.46 4.03
C PRO A 57 20.97 -20.01 4.90
N ARG A 58 21.23 -19.77 6.20
CA ARG A 58 20.31 -19.03 7.06
C ARG A 58 19.77 -17.93 6.17
N GLY A 59 18.46 -17.97 5.90
CA GLY A 59 17.82 -17.00 5.03
C GLY A 59 18.34 -15.64 5.45
N ARG A 60 19.13 -15.02 4.56
CA ARG A 60 19.57 -13.65 4.78
C ARG A 60 18.27 -12.90 5.00
N CYS A 61 18.14 -12.24 6.16
CA CYS A 61 17.15 -11.19 6.32
C CYS A 61 17.21 -10.33 5.04
N PRO A 62 16.06 -9.91 4.49
CA PRO A 62 16.06 -9.01 3.35
C PRO A 62 17.03 -7.86 3.65
N ASP A 63 17.92 -7.59 2.69
CA ASP A 63 19.02 -6.66 2.80
C ASP A 63 18.51 -5.32 3.35
N SER A 64 18.71 -5.08 4.65
CA SER A 64 18.23 -3.90 5.38
C SER A 64 19.09 -2.66 5.06
N SER A 65 19.77 -2.64 3.91
CA SER A 65 20.66 -1.57 3.49
C SER A 65 19.93 -0.37 2.90
N HIS A 66 18.60 -0.44 2.78
CA HIS A 66 17.81 0.66 2.27
C HIS A 66 17.45 1.65 3.38
N PRO A 67 17.72 2.96 3.19
CA PRO A 67 17.16 3.98 4.05
C PRO A 67 15.63 3.93 3.91
N LEU A 68 14.95 3.87 5.04
CA LEU A 68 13.51 3.93 5.11
C LEU A 68 13.04 5.37 4.83
N SER A 69 13.88 6.34 5.18
CA SER A 69 13.65 7.74 4.87
C SER A 69 14.09 8.12 3.48
N VAL A 70 13.25 8.87 2.77
CA VAL A 70 13.50 9.26 1.37
C VAL A 70 13.11 10.71 1.14
N SER A 71 13.94 11.45 0.41
CA SER A 71 13.62 12.80 -0.07
C SER A 71 13.10 12.76 -1.51
N VAL A 72 11.96 13.39 -1.76
CA VAL A 72 11.29 13.42 -3.07
C VAL A 72 11.08 14.85 -3.54
N ALA A 73 11.60 15.18 -4.73
CA ALA A 73 11.42 16.47 -5.38
C ALA A 73 10.02 16.56 -6.04
N TRP A 74 9.28 17.65 -5.79
CA TRP A 74 7.87 17.77 -6.19
C TRP A 74 7.66 18.37 -7.58
N ASP A 75 8.40 19.42 -7.96
CA ASP A 75 8.37 20.03 -9.28
C ASP A 75 9.65 20.87 -9.50
N ARG A 76 10.40 20.64 -10.59
CA ARG A 76 11.37 21.62 -11.11
C ARG A 76 10.61 22.64 -11.97
N ARG A 77 10.80 23.93 -11.72
CA ARG A 77 10.21 25.01 -12.55
C ARG A 77 10.91 25.08 -13.92
N PRO A 78 10.20 25.34 -15.03
CA PRO A 78 10.83 25.67 -16.30
C PRO A 78 11.55 27.01 -16.18
N GLY A 79 12.88 27.01 -16.19
CA GLY A 79 13.72 28.20 -15.99
C GLY A 79 15.14 27.91 -15.51
N ASP A 80 15.37 26.73 -14.93
CA ASP A 80 16.72 26.22 -14.70
C ASP A 80 17.32 25.80 -16.05
N ALA A 81 18.44 26.41 -16.42
CA ALA A 81 18.99 26.32 -17.77
C ALA A 81 19.46 24.88 -18.14
N ALA A 82 19.11 24.53 -19.38
CA ALA A 82 19.66 23.54 -20.29
C ALA A 82 19.28 22.04 -20.13
N GLY A 83 18.32 21.60 -20.98
CA GLY A 83 18.44 20.33 -21.70
C GLY A 83 17.19 19.44 -21.75
N GLY A 84 16.33 19.62 -22.77
CA GLY A 84 15.43 18.58 -23.30
C GLY A 84 14.17 18.27 -22.48
N ALA A 85 13.00 18.44 -23.12
CA ALA A 85 11.74 17.89 -22.62
C ALA A 85 11.88 16.39 -22.40
N THR A 86 11.91 15.96 -21.15
CA THR A 86 11.76 14.58 -20.73
C THR A 86 10.89 14.58 -19.48
N ASP A 87 10.00 13.59 -19.43
CA ASP A 87 9.19 13.22 -18.28
C ASP A 87 9.99 13.19 -16.97
N LEU A 88 9.28 13.06 -15.84
CA LEU A 88 9.82 12.62 -14.56
C LEU A 88 11.08 11.77 -14.80
N PRO A 89 12.28 12.20 -14.35
CA PRO A 89 13.48 11.51 -14.75
C PRO A 89 13.37 10.05 -14.31
N ALA A 90 13.32 9.17 -15.30
CA ALA A 90 13.46 7.71 -15.14
C ALA A 90 14.75 7.33 -14.38
N GLY A 91 15.61 8.29 -14.04
CA GLY A 91 16.80 8.15 -13.21
C GLY A 91 16.57 7.96 -11.70
N LEU A 92 15.36 8.13 -11.15
CA LEU A 92 14.99 7.47 -9.87
C LEU A 92 14.29 6.12 -10.08
N ALA A 93 13.90 5.80 -11.32
CA ALA A 93 13.24 4.55 -11.68
C ALA A 93 14.22 3.44 -12.11
N THR A 94 15.51 3.71 -12.33
CA THR A 94 16.48 2.64 -12.64
C THR A 94 17.86 2.91 -12.07
N GLY A 95 17.98 2.75 -10.75
CA GLY A 95 19.19 2.23 -10.14
C GLY A 95 19.06 0.74 -9.87
N SER A 96 18.80 -0.10 -10.89
CA SER A 96 18.79 -1.58 -10.77
C SER A 96 17.97 -2.20 -9.61
N ARG A 97 17.07 -1.46 -8.97
CA ARG A 97 16.29 -1.93 -7.81
C ARG A 97 14.84 -1.54 -8.07
N GLY A 98 13.96 -2.54 -8.20
CA GLY A 98 12.53 -2.33 -8.40
C GLY A 98 11.87 -1.62 -7.21
N ARG A 99 10.64 -1.13 -7.41
CA ARG A 99 9.78 -0.57 -6.34
C ARG A 99 9.64 -1.56 -5.19
N HIS A 100 9.65 -1.09 -3.95
CA HIS A 100 9.54 -1.95 -2.78
C HIS A 100 8.12 -2.52 -2.66
N LYS A 101 7.98 -3.84 -2.73
CA LYS A 101 6.67 -4.50 -2.75
C LYS A 101 6.11 -4.67 -1.34
N VAL A 102 4.92 -4.13 -1.10
CA VAL A 102 4.15 -4.27 0.16
C VAL A 102 2.67 -4.39 -0.18
N MET A 103 1.82 -4.82 0.76
CA MET A 103 0.37 -4.82 0.53
C MET A 103 -0.17 -3.39 0.47
N ALA A 104 0.24 -2.54 1.42
CA ALA A 104 -0.09 -1.13 1.38
C ALA A 104 1.01 -0.23 1.94
N PHE A 105 1.05 1.01 1.46
CA PHE A 105 1.91 2.06 2.00
C PHE A 105 1.10 3.09 2.76
N VAL A 106 1.43 3.33 4.04
CA VAL A 106 0.76 4.26 4.94
C VAL A 106 1.62 5.49 5.17
N GLY A 107 1.17 6.62 4.64
CA GLY A 107 1.76 7.94 4.89
C GLY A 107 1.06 8.65 6.04
N ILE A 108 1.80 8.88 7.12
CA ILE A 108 1.34 9.59 8.32
C ILE A 108 1.68 11.07 8.18
N PHE A 109 0.68 11.88 7.88
CA PHE A 109 0.84 13.31 7.62
C PHE A 109 1.15 14.03 8.92
N THR A 110 2.32 14.68 8.96
CA THR A 110 2.81 15.41 10.13
C THR A 110 3.42 16.75 9.74
N GLY A 111 3.66 17.62 10.73
CA GLY A 111 4.27 18.93 10.50
C GLY A 111 5.31 19.30 11.56
N PHE A 112 5.95 20.45 11.39
CA PHE A 112 6.99 20.92 12.33
C PHE A 112 6.47 21.17 13.75
N GLY A 113 5.19 21.48 13.91
CA GLY A 113 4.54 21.63 15.22
C GLY A 113 4.20 20.32 15.93
N SER A 114 4.32 19.17 15.24
CA SER A 114 3.80 17.88 15.70
C SER A 114 4.86 16.95 16.30
N VAL A 115 5.99 17.48 16.77
CA VAL A 115 7.06 16.65 17.39
C VAL A 115 6.50 15.80 18.56
N GLY A 116 5.61 16.39 19.37
CA GLY A 116 4.95 15.68 20.47
C GLY A 116 4.09 14.51 19.99
N ARG A 117 3.33 14.71 18.91
CA ARG A 117 2.47 13.68 18.30
C ARG A 117 3.29 12.54 17.71
N ARG A 118 4.36 12.84 16.96
CA ARG A 118 5.28 11.81 16.45
C ARG A 118 5.89 10.99 17.58
N ARG A 119 6.26 11.62 18.70
CA ARG A 119 6.73 10.90 19.89
C ARG A 119 5.65 10.00 20.51
N ALA A 120 4.40 10.47 20.56
CA ALA A 120 3.29 9.67 21.09
C ALA A 120 2.99 8.46 20.19
N LEU A 121 2.98 8.66 18.87
CA LEU A 121 2.88 7.59 17.87
C LEU A 121 3.99 6.55 18.06
N ARG A 122 5.24 7.03 18.20
CA ARG A 122 6.44 6.22 18.45
C ARG A 122 6.39 5.37 19.72
N ARG A 123 5.58 5.77 20.69
CA ARG A 123 5.35 5.08 21.98
C ARG A 123 4.11 4.23 21.99
N THR A 124 3.39 4.13 20.87
CA THR A 124 2.11 3.43 20.78
C THR A 124 2.10 2.51 19.56
N TRP A 125 1.37 2.85 18.50
CA TRP A 125 1.10 1.95 17.38
C TRP A 125 2.16 1.97 16.27
N LEU A 126 3.15 2.86 16.33
CA LEU A 126 4.27 2.92 15.40
C LEU A 126 5.58 2.74 16.18
N PRO A 127 6.25 1.58 16.19
CA PRO A 127 7.44 1.41 17.03
C PRO A 127 8.58 2.38 16.67
N SER A 128 9.25 2.92 17.68
CA SER A 128 10.35 3.89 17.49
C SER A 128 11.66 3.26 17.03
N ASP A 129 11.88 1.98 17.30
CA ASP A 129 13.11 1.29 16.92
C ASP A 129 12.93 0.58 15.57
N ARG A 130 14.01 0.58 14.77
CA ARG A 130 14.02 -0.03 13.44
C ARG A 130 13.52 -1.47 13.42
N GLN A 131 13.90 -2.28 14.41
CA GLN A 131 13.51 -3.69 14.44
C GLN A 131 12.03 -3.84 14.79
N GLY A 132 11.51 -3.02 15.70
CA GLY A 132 10.09 -2.93 16.01
C GLY A 132 9.26 -2.53 14.79
N LEU A 133 9.69 -1.50 14.06
CA LEU A 133 9.02 -1.08 12.84
C LEU A 133 9.02 -2.19 11.79
N LEU A 134 10.16 -2.82 11.52
CA LEU A 134 10.24 -3.95 10.58
C LEU A 134 9.31 -5.10 10.98
N ARG A 135 9.25 -5.47 12.27
CA ARG A 135 8.32 -6.51 12.75
C ARG A 135 6.86 -6.12 12.51
N LEU A 136 6.51 -4.85 12.74
CA LEU A 136 5.17 -4.34 12.46
C LEU A 136 4.86 -4.44 10.97
N GLU A 137 5.78 -4.01 10.11
CA GLU A 137 5.60 -4.01 8.66
C GLU A 137 5.49 -5.44 8.10
N GLU A 138 6.34 -6.37 8.58
CA GLU A 138 6.28 -7.79 8.21
C GLU A 138 4.98 -8.46 8.69
N ALA A 139 4.53 -8.18 9.92
CA ALA A 139 3.33 -8.79 10.49
C ALA A 139 2.04 -8.29 9.83
N THR A 140 2.03 -7.06 9.32
CA THR A 140 0.82 -6.44 8.75
C THR A 140 0.84 -6.38 7.23
N GLY A 141 2.00 -6.53 6.59
CA GLY A 141 2.20 -6.25 5.17
C GLY A 141 2.12 -4.77 4.81
N LEU A 142 2.10 -3.88 5.80
CA LEU A 142 1.96 -2.43 5.62
C LEU A 142 3.31 -1.75 5.85
N ALA A 143 3.73 -0.83 4.99
CA ALA A 143 4.88 0.04 5.26
C ALA A 143 4.43 1.39 5.81
N PHE A 144 5.12 1.95 6.80
CA PHE A 144 4.71 3.18 7.49
C PHE A 144 5.77 4.27 7.44
N ARG A 145 5.44 5.47 6.96
CA ARG A 145 6.35 6.62 7.00
C ARG A 145 5.65 7.89 7.42
N PHE A 146 6.33 8.71 8.22
CA PHE A 146 5.94 10.10 8.42
C PHE A 146 6.13 10.90 7.14
N VAL A 147 5.14 11.68 6.75
CA VAL A 147 5.16 12.50 5.54
C VAL A 147 5.18 13.96 5.92
N ILE A 148 6.27 14.65 5.56
CA ILE A 148 6.48 16.06 5.91
C ILE A 148 7.16 16.80 4.75
N GLY A 149 6.77 18.05 4.55
CA GLY A 149 7.40 18.99 3.65
C GLY A 149 8.62 19.68 4.27
N LYS A 150 8.99 20.81 3.69
CA LYS A 150 10.12 21.65 4.11
C LYS A 150 9.66 22.92 4.80
N SER A 151 10.57 23.55 5.52
CA SER A 151 10.39 24.85 6.16
C SER A 151 11.53 25.78 5.77
N ASN A 152 11.22 27.07 5.56
CA ASN A 152 12.23 28.10 5.34
C ASN A 152 13.02 28.44 6.62
N ASP A 153 12.51 28.05 7.79
CA ASP A 153 13.21 28.15 9.06
C ASP A 153 14.29 27.06 9.19
N LYS A 154 15.55 27.48 9.12
CA LYS A 154 16.72 26.62 9.22
C LYS A 154 16.80 25.84 10.53
N SER A 155 16.31 26.41 11.64
CA SER A 155 16.34 25.75 12.95
C SER A 155 15.37 24.56 12.98
N LYS A 156 14.19 24.71 12.36
CA LYS A 156 13.21 23.63 12.19
C LYS A 156 13.74 22.53 11.29
N MET A 157 14.41 22.89 10.19
CA MET A 157 15.04 21.91 9.30
C MET A 157 16.16 21.13 10.00
N ALA A 158 17.06 21.80 10.73
CA ALA A 158 18.12 21.14 11.48
C ALA A 158 17.61 20.25 12.64
N ALA A 159 16.43 20.56 13.20
CA ALA A 159 15.77 19.69 14.17
C ALA A 159 15.16 18.45 13.49
N LEU A 160 14.53 18.62 12.33
CA LEU A 160 13.99 17.52 11.54
C LEU A 160 15.10 16.59 11.03
N GLU A 161 16.22 17.12 10.54
CA GLU A 161 17.36 16.33 10.07
C GLU A 161 17.90 15.40 11.17
N ARG A 162 18.01 15.90 12.41
CA ARG A 162 18.40 15.07 13.57
C ARG A 162 17.38 13.98 13.88
N GLU A 163 16.09 14.28 13.76
CA GLU A 163 15.04 13.29 13.98
C GLU A 163 15.03 12.22 12.88
N VAL A 164 15.27 12.61 11.63
CA VAL A 164 15.42 11.68 10.49
C VAL A 164 16.63 10.77 10.70
N GLU A 165 17.77 11.31 11.16
CA GLU A 165 18.96 10.53 11.48
C GLU A 165 18.73 9.54 12.64
N GLU A 166 17.94 9.94 13.65
CA GLU A 166 17.66 9.12 14.82
C GLU A 166 16.72 7.94 14.52
N TYR A 167 15.64 8.18 13.75
CA TYR A 167 14.56 7.20 13.59
C TYR A 167 14.50 6.53 12.21
N ASP A 168 15.02 7.20 11.17
CA ASP A 168 14.91 6.76 9.78
C ASP A 168 13.47 6.33 9.40
N ASP A 169 12.44 7.15 9.64
CA ASP A 169 11.03 6.78 9.39
C ASP A 169 10.24 7.83 8.57
N PHE A 170 10.90 8.61 7.69
CA PHE A 170 10.29 9.77 7.00
C PHE A 170 10.31 9.73 5.47
N VAL A 171 9.20 10.10 4.82
CA VAL A 171 9.20 10.62 3.45
C VAL A 171 9.20 12.16 3.51
N LEU A 172 10.29 12.75 3.02
CA LEU A 172 10.50 14.19 2.93
C LEU A 172 10.08 14.68 1.55
N LEU A 173 9.08 15.57 1.50
CA LEU A 173 8.57 16.13 0.25
C LEU A 173 9.17 17.51 0.00
N ASP A 174 9.56 17.81 -1.23
CA ASP A 174 10.04 19.13 -1.64
C ASP A 174 8.89 20.12 -1.89
N LEU A 175 8.13 20.39 -0.83
CA LEU A 175 7.05 21.37 -0.80
C LEU A 175 7.07 22.09 0.54
N GLU A 176 6.72 23.37 0.55
CA GLU A 176 6.62 24.15 1.78
C GLU A 176 5.46 23.62 2.65
N GLU A 177 5.77 23.28 3.90
CA GLU A 177 4.81 22.74 4.85
C GLU A 177 3.90 23.86 5.39
N GLU A 178 2.63 23.80 4.98
CA GLU A 178 1.60 24.74 5.39
C GLU A 178 0.23 24.06 5.35
N TYR A 179 -0.64 24.36 6.33
CA TYR A 179 -1.98 23.76 6.39
C TYR A 179 -2.82 24.04 5.13
N SER A 180 -2.74 25.26 4.59
CA SER A 180 -3.44 25.66 3.35
C SER A 180 -2.95 24.89 2.11
N ARG A 181 -1.80 24.21 2.20
CA ARG A 181 -1.20 23.41 1.12
C ARG A 181 -1.41 21.91 1.25
N LEU A 182 -2.21 21.46 2.22
CA LEU A 182 -2.53 20.04 2.39
C LEU A 182 -2.99 19.35 1.09
N PRO A 183 -3.86 19.92 0.23
CA PRO A 183 -4.20 19.29 -1.05
C PRO A 183 -2.98 18.99 -1.95
N TYR A 184 -2.01 19.91 -2.00
CA TYR A 184 -0.77 19.72 -2.75
C TYR A 184 0.14 18.69 -2.09
N LYS A 185 0.23 18.71 -0.76
CA LYS A 185 0.97 17.70 0.01
C LYS A 185 0.41 16.29 -0.22
N THR A 186 -0.90 16.15 -0.32
CA THR A 186 -1.58 14.88 -0.61
C THR A 186 -1.27 14.37 -2.00
N LEU A 187 -1.41 15.21 -3.03
CA LEU A 187 -0.99 14.81 -4.38
C LEU A 187 0.51 14.45 -4.39
N ALA A 188 1.33 15.18 -3.63
CA ALA A 188 2.77 14.93 -3.49
C ALA A 188 3.13 13.60 -2.86
N PHE A 189 2.46 13.30 -1.76
CA PHE A 189 2.53 12.01 -1.12
C PHE A 189 2.18 10.89 -2.09
N PHE A 190 1.06 10.96 -2.81
CA PHE A 190 0.64 9.86 -3.69
C PHE A 190 1.62 9.63 -4.85
N LYS A 191 2.18 10.69 -5.46
CA LYS A 191 3.22 10.48 -6.49
C LYS A 191 4.51 9.93 -5.91
N ALA A 192 4.96 10.43 -4.76
CA ALA A 192 6.14 9.93 -4.07
C ALA A 192 5.98 8.45 -3.69
N ALA A 193 4.86 8.10 -3.06
CA ALA A 193 4.56 6.76 -2.62
C ALA A 193 4.49 5.78 -3.80
N TYR A 194 3.82 6.15 -4.89
CA TYR A 194 3.74 5.32 -6.10
C TYR A 194 5.10 5.11 -6.76
N ALA A 195 6.00 6.09 -6.71
CA ALA A 195 7.35 5.95 -7.23
C ALA A 195 8.24 5.03 -6.37
N LEU A 196 7.98 4.96 -5.05
CA LEU A 196 8.81 4.24 -4.09
C LEU A 196 8.33 2.81 -3.82
N PHE A 197 7.02 2.59 -3.73
CA PHE A 197 6.41 1.34 -3.30
C PHE A 197 5.54 0.76 -4.40
N ASP A 198 5.58 -0.57 -4.57
CA ASP A 198 4.63 -1.34 -5.37
C ASP A 198 3.60 -1.94 -4.43
N SER A 199 2.45 -1.29 -4.33
CA SER A 199 1.42 -1.56 -3.32
C SER A 199 0.04 -1.66 -3.94
N ASP A 200 -0.82 -2.52 -3.37
CA ASP A 200 -2.24 -2.62 -3.74
C ASP A 200 -3.04 -1.40 -3.26
N PHE A 201 -2.64 -0.82 -2.12
CA PHE A 201 -3.23 0.40 -1.56
C PHE A 201 -2.20 1.41 -1.09
N TYR A 202 -2.58 2.69 -1.15
CA TYR A 202 -1.86 3.81 -0.57
C TYR A 202 -2.79 4.52 0.41
N VAL A 203 -2.35 4.66 1.65
CA VAL A 203 -3.17 5.15 2.76
C VAL A 203 -2.61 6.48 3.23
N LYS A 204 -3.47 7.49 3.31
CA LYS A 204 -3.18 8.73 4.03
C LYS A 204 -3.76 8.60 5.43
N ALA A 205 -2.98 8.92 6.45
CA ALA A 205 -3.41 8.99 7.85
C ALA A 205 -2.88 10.29 8.48
N ASP A 206 -3.63 10.91 9.39
CA ASP A 206 -3.15 12.05 10.17
C ASP A 206 -2.36 11.61 11.40
N ASP A 207 -1.46 12.47 11.90
CA ASP A 207 -0.65 12.22 13.09
C ASP A 207 -1.40 12.40 14.43
N ASP A 208 -2.70 12.69 14.39
CA ASP A 208 -3.57 12.84 15.56
C ASP A 208 -4.71 11.80 15.61
N ILE A 209 -4.50 10.60 15.07
CA ILE A 209 -5.41 9.47 15.26
C ILE A 209 -4.75 8.33 16.03
N TYR A 210 -5.57 7.48 16.66
CA TYR A 210 -5.12 6.17 17.11
C TYR A 210 -5.47 5.12 16.05
N LEU A 211 -4.47 4.45 15.49
CA LEU A 211 -4.64 3.45 14.45
C LEU A 211 -4.35 2.05 15.00
N ARG A 212 -5.10 1.06 14.51
CA ARG A 212 -4.84 -0.37 14.74
C ARG A 212 -4.34 -1.01 13.44
N PRO A 213 -3.00 -1.11 13.24
CA PRO A 213 -2.41 -1.60 12.00
C PRO A 213 -2.87 -3.00 11.58
N ASP A 214 -3.08 -3.90 12.53
CA ASP A 214 -3.60 -5.25 12.31
C ASP A 214 -5.00 -5.20 11.67
N ARG A 215 -5.88 -4.34 12.17
CA ARG A 215 -7.25 -4.21 11.65
C ARG A 215 -7.28 -3.49 10.30
N LEU A 216 -6.42 -2.50 10.10
CA LEU A 216 -6.24 -1.87 8.80
C LEU A 216 -5.75 -2.89 7.76
N SER A 217 -4.80 -3.75 8.14
CA SER A 217 -4.28 -4.80 7.25
C SER A 217 -5.41 -5.72 6.77
N LEU A 218 -6.25 -6.21 7.68
CA LEU A 218 -7.40 -7.06 7.35
C LEU A 218 -8.41 -6.37 6.43
N LEU A 219 -8.70 -5.08 6.65
CA LEU A 219 -9.59 -4.31 5.77
C LEU A 219 -9.03 -4.24 4.34
N LEU A 220 -7.73 -4.01 4.20
CA LEU A 220 -7.09 -3.85 2.88
C LEU A 220 -6.91 -5.19 2.16
N ALA A 221 -6.69 -6.29 2.88
CA ALA A 221 -6.59 -7.63 2.31
C ALA A 221 -7.92 -8.20 1.80
N LYS A 222 -9.06 -7.60 2.18
CA LYS A 222 -10.40 -8.00 1.74
C LYS A 222 -10.51 -7.95 0.20
N GLU A 223 -10.95 -9.05 -0.38
CA GLU A 223 -11.23 -9.13 -1.83
C GLU A 223 -12.35 -8.15 -2.22
N ARG A 224 -12.15 -7.49 -3.37
CA ARG A 224 -13.07 -6.50 -3.93
C ARG A 224 -13.30 -6.80 -5.40
N THR A 225 -14.53 -6.59 -5.84
CA THR A 225 -14.91 -6.74 -7.25
C THR A 225 -14.43 -5.58 -8.12
N HIS A 226 -14.18 -4.42 -7.52
CA HIS A 226 -13.71 -3.21 -8.20
C HIS A 226 -12.24 -2.97 -7.88
N THR A 227 -11.42 -2.82 -8.92
CA THR A 227 -9.98 -2.52 -8.75
C THR A 227 -9.75 -1.06 -8.36
N GLN A 228 -10.60 -0.14 -8.81
CA GLN A 228 -10.57 1.28 -8.45
C GLN A 228 -11.45 1.55 -7.23
N THR A 229 -10.85 1.53 -6.04
CA THR A 229 -11.56 1.71 -4.77
C THR A 229 -10.98 2.86 -3.95
N TYR A 230 -11.88 3.68 -3.40
CA TYR A 230 -11.63 4.70 -2.39
C TYR A 230 -12.31 4.26 -1.08
N ILE A 231 -11.51 3.93 -0.07
CA ILE A 231 -11.98 3.40 1.21
C ILE A 231 -11.83 4.47 2.28
N GLY A 232 -12.88 4.70 3.06
CA GLY A 232 -12.86 5.65 4.16
C GLY A 232 -14.18 5.65 4.91
N CYS A 233 -14.25 6.41 6.00
CA CYS A 233 -15.54 6.74 6.60
C CYS A 233 -16.17 7.87 5.79
N MET A 234 -17.18 7.53 4.98
CA MET A 234 -17.76 8.43 4.00
C MET A 234 -18.77 9.38 4.63
N LYS A 235 -18.76 10.63 4.21
CA LYS A 235 -19.65 11.68 4.70
C LYS A 235 -20.15 12.58 3.58
N LYS A 236 -21.22 13.31 3.91
CA LYS A 236 -21.61 14.56 3.27
C LYS A 236 -21.71 15.65 4.32
N GLY A 237 -21.72 16.90 3.90
CA GLY A 237 -21.84 18.03 4.78
C GLY A 237 -21.93 19.35 4.04
N PRO A 238 -22.29 20.43 4.73
CA PRO A 238 -22.47 21.74 4.11
C PRO A 238 -21.15 22.27 3.55
N VAL A 239 -21.24 23.00 2.45
CA VAL A 239 -20.11 23.81 1.95
C VAL A 239 -19.89 24.98 2.91
N PHE A 240 -18.67 25.14 3.39
CA PHE A 240 -18.35 26.22 4.33
C PHE A 240 -18.14 27.53 3.57
N THR A 241 -19.16 28.40 3.58
CA THR A 241 -19.15 29.68 2.85
C THR A 241 -18.81 30.90 3.71
N ASP A 242 -18.68 30.75 5.03
CA ASP A 242 -18.26 31.83 5.93
C ASP A 242 -16.72 31.89 6.03
N PRO A 243 -16.06 33.00 5.62
CA PRO A 243 -14.62 33.19 5.72
C PRO A 243 -14.02 33.04 7.12
N LYS A 244 -14.84 33.09 8.17
CA LYS A 244 -14.40 32.90 9.57
C LYS A 244 -14.24 31.44 9.95
N LEU A 245 -14.78 30.51 9.16
CA LEU A 245 -14.70 29.08 9.45
C LEU A 245 -13.37 28.51 8.97
N LYS A 246 -12.79 27.61 9.78
CA LYS A 246 -11.50 26.94 9.51
C LYS A 246 -11.39 26.36 8.10
N TRP A 247 -12.49 25.80 7.60
CA TRP A 247 -12.55 25.11 6.31
C TRP A 247 -13.32 25.90 5.25
N TYR A 248 -13.36 27.23 5.37
CA TYR A 248 -13.95 28.11 4.36
C TYR A 248 -13.46 27.75 2.94
N GLU A 249 -14.40 27.65 2.01
CA GLU A 249 -14.14 27.38 0.60
C GLU A 249 -14.35 28.66 -0.24
N PRO A 250 -13.27 29.34 -0.66
CA PRO A 250 -13.37 30.56 -1.47
C PRO A 250 -14.00 30.32 -2.85
N GLN A 251 -13.96 29.09 -3.36
CA GLN A 251 -14.59 28.68 -4.62
C GLN A 251 -15.95 28.02 -4.41
N SER A 252 -16.60 28.29 -3.28
CA SER A 252 -17.92 27.73 -2.96
C SER A 252 -18.99 28.05 -4.00
N PHE A 253 -18.85 29.13 -4.77
CA PHE A 253 -19.75 29.46 -5.89
C PHE A 253 -19.74 28.43 -7.04
N LEU A 254 -18.73 27.56 -7.11
CA LEU A 254 -18.67 26.43 -8.04
C LEU A 254 -19.40 25.18 -7.52
N LEU A 255 -19.80 25.19 -6.24
CA LEU A 255 -20.37 24.06 -5.53
C LEU A 255 -21.85 24.30 -5.19
N GLY A 256 -22.56 23.22 -4.86
CA GLY A 256 -23.88 23.31 -4.26
C GLY A 256 -23.83 23.70 -2.78
N SER A 257 -24.95 23.58 -2.07
CA SER A 257 -25.01 23.81 -0.62
C SER A 257 -24.30 22.72 0.20
N GLU A 258 -24.10 21.53 -0.37
CA GLU A 258 -23.40 20.40 0.25
C GLU A 258 -22.26 19.90 -0.65
N TYR A 259 -21.20 19.42 0.00
CA TYR A 259 -20.14 18.67 -0.68
C TYR A 259 -20.65 17.31 -1.17
N PHE A 260 -20.02 16.77 -2.22
CA PHE A 260 -20.21 15.39 -2.67
C PHE A 260 -19.81 14.39 -1.58
N LEU A 261 -20.16 13.11 -1.76
CA LEU A 261 -19.75 12.05 -0.85
C LEU A 261 -18.21 11.92 -0.88
N HIS A 262 -17.56 12.02 0.28
CA HIS A 262 -16.10 11.91 0.41
C HIS A 262 -15.73 11.33 1.77
N ALA A 263 -14.52 10.78 1.93
CA ALA A 263 -14.08 10.29 3.23
C ALA A 263 -13.74 11.46 4.17
N TYR A 264 -13.85 11.24 5.48
CA TYR A 264 -13.22 12.13 6.45
C TYR A 264 -11.69 12.18 6.26
N GLY A 265 -11.12 13.38 6.42
CA GLY A 265 -9.68 13.61 6.31
C GLY A 265 -8.75 12.73 7.17
N PRO A 266 -9.06 12.33 8.42
CA PRO A 266 -8.09 11.67 9.29
C PRO A 266 -7.49 10.38 8.74
N ILE A 267 -8.25 9.60 7.96
CA ILE A 267 -7.71 8.41 7.29
C ILE A 267 -8.55 8.00 6.08
N TYR A 268 -7.88 7.65 4.99
CA TYR A 268 -8.50 6.99 3.84
C TYR A 268 -7.45 6.24 3.00
N ALA A 269 -7.91 5.25 2.21
CA ALA A 269 -7.08 4.43 1.33
C ALA A 269 -7.52 4.54 -0.13
N LEU A 270 -6.54 4.66 -1.04
CA LEU A 270 -6.74 4.63 -2.48
C LEU A 270 -6.05 3.39 -3.06
N SER A 271 -6.78 2.63 -3.88
CA SER A 271 -6.21 1.50 -4.62
C SER A 271 -5.10 1.94 -5.59
N ALA A 272 -4.21 1.02 -5.95
CA ALA A 272 -3.11 1.26 -6.88
C ALA A 272 -3.54 1.90 -8.20
N ASP A 273 -4.64 1.43 -8.81
CA ASP A 273 -5.16 1.95 -10.08
C ASP A 273 -5.59 3.42 -9.99
N VAL A 274 -6.17 3.79 -8.84
CA VAL A 274 -6.57 5.18 -8.56
C VAL A 274 -5.34 6.06 -8.41
N VAL A 275 -4.35 5.61 -7.64
CA VAL A 275 -3.11 6.37 -7.46
C VAL A 275 -2.32 6.48 -8.76
N ALA A 276 -2.25 5.42 -9.56
CA ALA A 276 -1.66 5.45 -10.90
C ALA A 276 -2.34 6.50 -11.79
N SER A 277 -3.67 6.60 -11.72
CA SER A 277 -4.44 7.63 -12.43
C SER A 277 -4.08 9.04 -11.93
N LEU A 278 -3.99 9.24 -10.61
CA LEU A 278 -3.58 10.52 -10.01
C LEU A 278 -2.16 10.94 -10.42
N VAL A 279 -1.23 9.98 -10.50
CA VAL A 279 0.15 10.21 -10.93
C VAL A 279 0.22 10.65 -12.39
N ALA A 280 -0.63 10.07 -13.24
CA ALA A 280 -0.71 10.39 -14.66
C ALA A 280 -1.43 11.72 -14.96
N LEU A 281 -2.07 12.36 -13.97
CA LEU A 281 -2.74 13.65 -14.17
C LEU A 281 -1.74 14.74 -14.53
N ARG A 282 -2.05 15.49 -15.60
CA ARG A 282 -1.32 16.72 -15.90
C ARG A 282 -1.60 17.76 -14.82
N ASN A 283 -0.57 18.55 -14.48
CA ASN A 283 -0.71 19.67 -13.56
C ASN A 283 -1.89 20.57 -14.00
N ASN A 284 -2.70 21.00 -13.03
CA ASN A 284 -3.91 21.80 -13.23
C ASN A 284 -5.06 21.13 -14.01
N SER A 285 -5.05 19.81 -14.22
CA SER A 285 -6.18 19.11 -14.87
C SER A 285 -7.41 19.04 -13.97
N PHE A 286 -7.22 18.85 -12.68
CA PHE A 286 -8.30 18.80 -11.69
C PHE A 286 -8.26 19.99 -10.75
N ARG A 287 -9.45 20.34 -10.25
CA ARG A 287 -9.64 21.46 -9.33
C ARG A 287 -9.10 21.10 -7.94
N MET A 288 -8.28 21.99 -7.38
CA MET A 288 -7.92 21.97 -5.96
C MET A 288 -8.93 22.83 -5.18
N PHE A 289 -9.45 22.31 -4.09
CA PHE A 289 -10.24 23.05 -3.09
C PHE A 289 -9.36 23.38 -1.89
N ASN A 290 -9.82 24.30 -1.03
CA ASN A 290 -9.04 24.68 0.17
C ASN A 290 -8.96 23.52 1.17
N ASN A 291 -10.00 22.68 1.23
CA ASN A 291 -10.01 21.48 2.06
C ASN A 291 -9.49 20.27 1.27
N GLU A 292 -8.60 19.51 1.91
CA GLU A 292 -7.90 18.38 1.31
C GLU A 292 -8.82 17.17 1.08
N ASP A 293 -9.64 16.82 2.06
CA ASP A 293 -10.56 15.66 1.97
C ASP A 293 -11.66 15.90 0.92
N VAL A 294 -12.13 17.15 0.81
CA VAL A 294 -12.99 17.62 -0.29
C VAL A 294 -12.26 17.52 -1.62
N THR A 295 -11.01 17.98 -1.72
CA THR A 295 -10.23 17.89 -2.97
C THR A 295 -10.17 16.45 -3.47
N ILE A 296 -9.76 15.51 -2.63
CA ILE A 296 -9.65 14.10 -2.98
C ILE A 296 -11.00 13.52 -3.36
N GLY A 297 -12.05 13.75 -2.55
CA GLY A 297 -13.40 13.28 -2.88
C GLY A 297 -13.91 13.78 -4.23
N SER A 298 -13.59 15.03 -4.61
CA SER A 298 -14.02 15.58 -5.91
C SER A 298 -13.40 14.84 -7.08
N TRP A 299 -12.15 14.42 -6.91
CA TRP A 299 -11.41 13.67 -7.93
C TRP A 299 -11.87 12.23 -7.99
N MET A 300 -12.16 11.61 -6.85
CA MET A 300 -12.73 10.26 -6.81
C MET A 300 -14.08 10.21 -7.52
N LEU A 301 -14.91 11.24 -7.33
CA LEU A 301 -16.15 11.41 -8.08
C LEU A 301 -15.88 11.59 -9.59
N ALA A 302 -14.96 12.47 -9.97
CA ALA A 302 -14.66 12.75 -11.37
C ALA A 302 -14.05 11.55 -12.13
N MET A 303 -13.28 10.70 -11.44
CA MET A 303 -12.65 9.51 -11.99
C MET A 303 -13.53 8.25 -11.91
N ASN A 304 -14.79 8.38 -11.48
CA ASN A 304 -15.72 7.26 -11.35
C ASN A 304 -15.20 6.12 -10.44
N VAL A 305 -14.58 6.49 -9.31
CA VAL A 305 -14.01 5.54 -8.34
C VAL A 305 -15.09 5.00 -7.41
N ASN A 306 -15.03 3.71 -7.08
CA ASN A 306 -15.96 3.09 -6.15
C ASN A 306 -15.69 3.58 -4.71
N HIS A 307 -16.72 4.12 -4.05
CA HIS A 307 -16.63 4.60 -2.66
C HIS A 307 -17.05 3.48 -1.70
N GLU A 308 -16.11 2.98 -0.89
CA GLU A 308 -16.39 2.00 0.17
C GLU A 308 -16.47 2.70 1.52
N ASN A 309 -17.69 2.80 2.05
CA ASN A 309 -17.94 3.37 3.38
C ASN A 309 -17.60 2.36 4.48
N THR A 310 -16.62 2.69 5.32
CA THR A 310 -16.15 1.87 6.43
C THR A 310 -16.17 2.67 7.74
N HIS A 311 -17.22 2.47 8.55
CA HIS A 311 -17.39 3.16 9.83
C HIS A 311 -16.31 2.84 10.87
N ALA A 312 -15.68 1.67 10.79
CA ALA A 312 -14.57 1.31 11.67
C ALA A 312 -13.35 2.25 11.54
N LEU A 313 -13.27 3.07 10.50
CA LEU A 313 -12.22 4.09 10.31
C LEU A 313 -12.53 5.42 11.01
N CYS A 314 -13.65 5.53 11.74
CA CYS A 314 -14.12 6.78 12.34
C CYS A 314 -14.80 6.59 13.70
N GLU A 315 -14.34 5.63 14.50
CA GLU A 315 -14.94 5.37 15.79
C GLU A 315 -14.46 6.39 16.84
N PRO A 316 -15.32 6.83 17.77
CA PRO A 316 -14.91 7.73 18.86
C PRO A 316 -14.14 7.00 19.97
N GLU A 317 -14.29 5.67 20.05
CA GLU A 317 -13.62 4.82 21.04
C GLU A 317 -13.15 3.51 20.40
N CYS A 318 -12.25 2.80 21.08
CA CYS A 318 -11.86 1.47 20.63
C CYS A 318 -13.00 0.48 20.84
N THR A 319 -13.29 -0.30 19.80
CA THR A 319 -14.23 -1.41 19.83
C THR A 319 -13.54 -2.66 19.28
N ALA A 320 -14.19 -3.82 19.36
CA ALA A 320 -13.63 -5.06 18.78
C ALA A 320 -13.29 -4.93 17.29
N SER A 321 -14.00 -4.07 16.56
CA SER A 321 -13.84 -3.85 15.12
C SER A 321 -13.23 -2.50 14.72
N SER A 322 -12.98 -1.58 15.66
CA SER A 322 -12.43 -0.26 15.32
C SER A 322 -11.06 -0.41 14.65
N ILE A 323 -10.83 0.36 13.59
CA ILE A 323 -9.57 0.43 12.86
C ILE A 323 -8.86 1.73 13.21
N ALA A 324 -9.58 2.85 13.21
CA ALA A 324 -9.06 4.15 13.57
C ALA A 324 -10.02 4.85 14.54
N VAL A 325 -9.43 5.55 15.53
CA VAL A 325 -10.14 6.26 16.59
C VAL A 325 -9.76 7.74 16.59
N TRP A 326 -10.78 8.61 16.57
CA TRP A 326 -10.65 10.07 16.59
C TRP A 326 -11.95 10.77 17.04
N ASP A 327 -11.89 12.07 17.33
CA ASP A 327 -12.95 12.82 18.02
C ASP A 327 -13.67 13.89 17.15
N ILE A 328 -13.70 13.80 15.82
CA ILE A 328 -14.49 14.75 14.99
C ILE A 328 -15.99 14.62 15.33
N PRO A 329 -16.75 15.73 15.47
CA PRO A 329 -16.36 17.12 15.20
C PRO A 329 -15.80 17.91 16.39
N LYS A 330 -15.61 17.28 17.56
CA LYS A 330 -15.10 17.95 18.76
C LYS A 330 -13.66 18.46 18.56
N CYS A 331 -12.83 17.67 17.89
CA CYS A 331 -11.46 18.01 17.50
C CYS A 331 -11.22 17.67 16.02
N SER A 332 -10.09 18.09 15.43
CA SER A 332 -9.76 17.75 14.03
C SER A 332 -9.29 16.30 13.84
N GLY A 333 -8.80 15.68 14.91
CA GLY A 333 -8.52 14.25 15.08
C GLY A 333 -8.87 13.89 16.52
N LEU A 334 -7.94 13.31 17.27
CA LEU A 334 -8.03 13.17 18.72
C LEU A 334 -7.89 14.52 19.44
N CYS A 335 -8.64 14.70 20.51
CA CYS A 335 -8.41 15.81 21.44
C CYS A 335 -7.18 15.52 22.31
N HIS A 336 -6.24 16.48 22.41
CA HIS A 336 -4.96 16.30 23.12
C HIS A 336 -4.22 15.01 22.70
N PRO A 337 -3.88 14.87 21.40
CA PRO A 337 -3.43 13.61 20.81
C PRO A 337 -2.20 13.04 21.51
N GLU A 338 -1.27 13.87 22.00
CA GLU A 338 -0.06 13.40 22.69
C GLU A 338 -0.36 12.61 23.97
N VAL A 339 -1.48 12.91 24.64
CA VAL A 339 -1.93 12.23 25.86
C VAL A 339 -2.91 11.12 25.50
N LYS A 340 -3.91 11.44 24.66
CA LYS A 340 -5.01 10.53 24.36
C LYS A 340 -4.55 9.25 23.65
N MET A 341 -3.54 9.33 22.79
CA MET A 341 -2.96 8.13 22.16
C MET A 341 -2.38 7.16 23.19
N LEU A 342 -1.68 7.67 24.22
CA LEU A 342 -1.08 6.86 25.27
C LEU A 342 -2.17 6.21 26.14
N GLU A 343 -3.22 6.95 26.49
CA GLU A 343 -4.37 6.43 27.24
C GLU A 343 -5.07 5.31 26.47
N LEU A 344 -5.34 5.51 25.18
CA LEU A 344 -5.95 4.49 24.33
C LEU A 344 -5.05 3.25 24.23
N HIS A 345 -3.73 3.43 24.08
CA HIS A 345 -2.80 2.31 23.98
C HIS A 345 -2.73 1.42 25.24
N GLN A 346 -3.15 1.93 26.41
CA GLN A 346 -3.21 1.15 27.65
C GLN A 346 -4.49 0.30 27.76
N ARG A 347 -5.49 0.57 26.93
CA ARG A 347 -6.77 -0.15 26.93
C ARG A 347 -6.66 -1.46 26.15
N LYS A 348 -7.09 -2.56 26.76
CA LYS A 348 -7.08 -3.89 26.13
C LYS A 348 -7.94 -3.92 24.87
N GLU A 349 -9.01 -3.14 24.81
CA GLU A 349 -9.89 -3.06 23.65
C GLU A 349 -9.18 -2.46 22.43
N CYS A 350 -8.16 -1.61 22.65
CA CYS A 350 -7.37 -0.99 21.60
C CYS A 350 -6.21 -1.87 21.13
N THR A 351 -5.53 -2.56 22.05
CA THR A 351 -4.33 -3.37 21.76
C THR A 351 -4.63 -4.86 21.56
N GLY A 352 -5.80 -5.32 22.00
CA GLY A 352 -6.22 -6.72 21.96
C GLY A 352 -6.58 -7.21 20.56
N GLY A 353 -6.22 -8.48 20.32
CA GLY A 353 -6.65 -9.24 19.15
C GLY A 353 -8.13 -9.65 19.23
N PRO A 354 -8.74 -10.12 18.12
CA PRO A 354 -10.14 -10.54 18.13
C PRO A 354 -10.46 -11.70 19.07
N THR A 355 -9.42 -12.39 19.58
CA THR A 355 -9.52 -13.56 20.47
C THR A 355 -9.65 -13.22 21.95
N GLU A 356 -9.28 -12.02 22.42
CA GLU A 356 -9.31 -11.70 23.86
C GLU A 356 -10.69 -11.19 24.34
N ALA A 357 -11.55 -10.75 23.42
CA ALA A 357 -12.89 -10.26 23.76
C ALA A 357 -13.89 -11.38 24.13
N ALA A 358 -13.51 -12.65 23.97
CA ALA A 358 -14.37 -13.79 24.28
C ALA A 358 -14.22 -14.31 25.72
N GLU A 359 -13.25 -13.82 26.49
CA GLU A 359 -12.96 -14.33 27.86
C GLU A 359 -13.53 -13.46 28.99
N THR A 360 -14.28 -12.40 28.69
CA THR A 360 -14.78 -11.45 29.71
C THR A 360 -16.29 -11.49 29.97
N ASP A 361 -17.04 -12.39 29.32
CA ASP A 361 -18.50 -12.49 29.50
C ASP A 361 -18.96 -13.64 30.43
N ASP A 362 -18.02 -14.34 31.07
CA ASP A 362 -18.31 -15.37 32.08
C ASP A 362 -17.63 -15.04 33.43
N GLU A 363 -18.18 -14.08 34.19
CA GLU A 363 -18.02 -14.05 35.66
C GLU A 363 -19.21 -13.41 36.39
#